data_AF-W1X1B2-F1
#
_entry.id   AF-W1X1B2-F1
#
_cell.length_a   1.000
_cell.length_b   1.000
_cell.length_c   1.000
_cell.angle_alpha   90.00
_cell.angle_beta   90.00
_cell.angle_gamma   90.00
#
_symmetry.space_group_name_H-M   'P 1'
#
loop_
_entity.id
_entity.type
_entity.pdbx_description
1 polymer ?
#
loop_
_entity_poly.entity_id
_entity_poly.type
_entity_poly.pdbx_seq_one_letter_code
_entity_poly.pdbx_strand_id
1 'polypeptide(L)' 'MDELSVISCDLYRGYVRENKDFVPYFRSATPEQELGKLPLGSRPAKRRPTGGVESLRAIPWIFAWTQNRLMLPAW' A
#
# COMPACT_ATOMS: atom_id res chain seq x y z
N MET A 1 -8.45 12.72 -21.45
CA MET A 1 -7.79 11.74 -20.56
C MET A 1 -6.59 12.35 -19.84
N ASP A 2 -5.86 13.28 -20.45
CA ASP A 2 -4.66 13.89 -19.85
C ASP A 2 -4.96 14.62 -18.54
N GLU A 3 -5.98 15.47 -18.50
CA GLU A 3 -6.35 16.20 -17.28
C GLU A 3 -6.74 15.26 -16.12
N LEU A 4 -7.54 14.23 -16.39
CA LEU A 4 -7.91 13.20 -15.41
C LEU A 4 -6.69 12.43 -14.89
N SER A 5 -5.75 12.11 -15.77
CA SER A 5 -4.51 11.42 -15.41
C SER A 5 -3.67 12.25 -14.43
N VAL A 6 -3.50 13.55 -14.70
CA VAL A 6 -2.74 14.45 -13.83
C VAL A 6 -3.42 14.55 -12.45
N ILE A 7 -4.70 14.90 -12.42
CA ILE A 7 -5.45 15.10 -11.17
C ILE A 7 -5.49 13.83 -10.31
N SER A 8 -5.80 12.68 -10.92
CA SER A 8 -5.87 11.41 -10.18
C SER A 8 -4.51 10.96 -9.64
N CYS A 9 -3.44 11.14 -10.41
CA CYS A 9 -2.09 10.78 -9.97
C CYS A 9 -1.62 11.65 -8.80
N ASP A 10 -1.91 12.95 -8.86
CA ASP A 10 -1.57 13.90 -7.81
C ASP A 10 -2.31 13.58 -6.51
N LEU A 11 -3.63 13.30 -6.57
CA LEU A 11 -4.39 12.88 -5.40
C LEU A 11 -3.88 11.56 -4.80
N TYR A 12 -3.62 10.55 -5.64
CA TYR A 12 -3.08 9.26 -5.18
C TYR A 12 -1.72 9.43 -4.49
N ARG A 13 -0.80 10.19 -5.10
CA ARG A 13 0.54 10.45 -4.53
C ARG A 13 0.48 11.33 -3.28
N GLY A 14 -0.44 12.28 -3.25
CA GLY A 14 -0.70 13.12 -2.08
C GLY A 14 -1.00 12.29 -0.83
N TYR A 15 -1.83 11.26 -0.94
CA TYR A 15 -2.06 10.33 0.18
C TYR A 15 -0.93 9.32 0.35
N VAL A 16 -0.53 8.61 -0.69
CA VAL A 16 0.34 7.42 -0.54
C VAL A 16 1.79 7.77 -0.27
N ARG A 17 2.28 8.94 -0.73
CA ARG A 17 3.68 9.35 -0.61
C ARG A 17 3.88 10.58 0.27
N GLU A 18 3.06 11.61 0.09
CA GLU A 18 3.30 12.92 0.71
C GLU A 18 2.70 13.02 2.11
N ASN A 19 1.59 12.33 2.36
CA ASN A 19 0.96 12.31 3.68
C ASN A 19 1.77 11.47 4.67
N LYS A 20 2.43 12.15 5.61
CA LYS A 20 3.24 11.56 6.69
C LYS A 20 2.49 10.54 7.56
N ASP A 21 1.17 10.65 7.68
CA ASP A 21 0.35 9.79 8.53
C ASP A 21 -0.12 8.52 7.79
N PHE A 22 0.15 8.43 6.48
CA PHE A 22 -0.31 7.32 5.65
C PHE A 22 0.31 5.98 6.04
N VAL A 23 1.63 5.92 6.24
CA VAL A 23 2.31 4.66 6.59
C VAL A 23 1.87 4.14 7.96
N PRO A 24 1.79 4.98 9.02
CA PRO A 24 1.17 4.58 10.29
C PRO A 24 -0.26 4.06 10.10
N TYR A 25 -1.12 4.81 9.41
CA TYR A 25 -2.51 4.41 9.17
C TYR A 25 -2.60 3.08 8.42
N PHE A 26 -1.87 2.91 7.34
CA PHE A 26 -1.83 1.69 6.54
C PHE A 26 -1.49 0.46 7.40
N ARG A 27 -0.47 0.57 8.27
CA ARG A 27 -0.04 -0.53 9.15
C ARG A 27 -1.03 -0.80 10.29
N SER A 28 -1.84 0.18 10.69
CA SER A 28 -2.84 0.03 11.75
C SER A 28 -4.20 -0.44 11.22
N ALA A 29 -4.59 0.00 10.02
CA ALA A 29 -5.91 -0.25 9.43
C ALA A 29 -5.94 -1.50 8.54
N THR A 30 -4.78 -2.05 8.19
CA THR A 30 -4.65 -3.28 7.39
C THR A 30 -3.77 -4.30 8.10
N PRO A 31 -3.92 -5.60 7.82
CA PRO A 31 -3.07 -6.62 8.41
C PRO A 31 -1.72 -6.77 7.65
N GLU A 32 -1.16 -5.70 7.07
CA GLU A 32 0.07 -5.80 6.26
C GLU A 32 1.24 -6.43 7.03
N GLN A 33 1.41 -6.08 8.30
CA GLN A 33 2.52 -6.55 9.11
C GLN A 33 2.36 -8.04 9.45
N GLU A 34 1.14 -8.47 9.75
CA GLU A 34 0.77 -9.84 10.07
C GLU A 34 0.93 -10.73 8.84
N LEU A 35 0.44 -10.27 7.69
CA LEU A 35 0.58 -10.96 6.40
C LEU A 35 2.06 -11.20 6.02
N GLY A 36 2.96 -10.30 6.40
CA GLY A 36 4.40 -10.47 6.19
C GLY A 36 5.08 -11.45 7.16
N LYS A 37 4.47 -11.74 8.32
CA LYS A 37 5.00 -12.66 9.34
C LYS A 37 4.49 -14.09 9.16
N LEU A 38 3.32 -14.27 8.55
CA LEU A 38 2.72 -15.58 8.32
C LEU A 38 3.38 -16.30 7.13
N PRO A 39 3.43 -17.65 7.14
CA PRO A 39 3.98 -18.45 6.04
C PRO A 39 3.01 -18.54 4.85
N LEU A 40 2.51 -17.40 4.36
CA LEU A 40 1.51 -17.32 3.28
C LEU A 40 2.14 -17.18 1.89
N GLY A 41 3.31 -16.55 1.80
CA GLY A 41 3.96 -16.22 0.53
C GLY A 41 5.30 -16.91 0.36
N SER A 42 5.60 -17.36 -0.87
CA SER A 42 6.93 -17.86 -1.24
C SER A 42 7.98 -16.75 -1.41
N ARG A 43 7.53 -15.48 -1.47
CA ARG A 43 8.36 -14.31 -1.73
C ARG A 43 8.28 -13.30 -0.59
N PRO A 44 9.36 -12.57 -0.30
CA PRO A 44 9.32 -11.48 0.66
C PRO A 44 8.33 -10.39 0.26
N ALA A 45 7.54 -9.89 1.21
CA ALA A 45 6.55 -8.84 0.97
C ALA A 45 7.17 -7.50 0.52
N LYS A 46 8.39 -7.20 0.99
CA LYS A 46 9.12 -5.96 0.67
C LYS A 46 10.39 -6.25 -0.12
N ARG A 47 10.81 -5.29 -0.94
CA ARG A 47 12.11 -5.28 -1.62
C ARG A 47 13.23 -4.84 -0.69
N ARG A 48 12.96 -3.93 0.24
CA ARG A 48 13.89 -3.44 1.28
C ARG A 48 13.18 -3.43 2.64
N PRO A 49 13.78 -3.98 3.71
CA PRO A 49 13.13 -4.07 5.02
C PRO A 49 12.78 -2.71 5.65
N THR A 50 13.57 -1.68 5.35
CA THR A 50 13.49 -0.34 5.98
C THR A 50 12.70 0.69 5.18
N GLY A 51 12.08 0.31 4.05
CA GLY A 51 11.39 1.27 3.18
C GLY A 51 9.93 1.53 3.56
N GLY A 52 9.39 2.63 3.03
CA GLY A 52 7.96 2.97 3.07
C GLY A 52 7.13 2.11 2.11
N VAL A 53 5.97 2.61 1.71
CA VAL A 53 5.08 1.94 0.74
C VAL A 53 5.81 1.66 -0.58
N GLU A 54 6.81 2.46 -0.98
CA GLU A 54 7.56 2.24 -2.23
C GLU A 54 8.40 0.95 -2.21
N SER A 55 8.66 0.41 -1.03
CA SER A 55 9.38 -0.87 -0.88
C SER A 55 8.46 -2.08 -0.95
N LEU A 56 7.14 -1.90 -0.81
CA LEU A 56 6.16 -2.97 -0.81
C LEU A 56 5.92 -3.48 -2.24
N ARG A 57 5.72 -4.80 -2.38
CA ARG A 57 5.36 -5.39 -3.68
C ARG A 57 3.86 -5.22 -3.93
N ALA A 58 3.47 -5.26 -5.21
CA ALA A 58 2.08 -5.09 -5.63
C ALA A 58 1.10 -6.09 -4.99
N ILE A 59 1.49 -7.37 -4.85
CA ILE A 59 0.61 -8.38 -4.23
C ILE A 59 0.33 -8.03 -2.75
N PRO A 60 1.33 -7.87 -1.86
CA PRO A 60 1.10 -7.42 -0.49
C PRO A 60 0.33 -6.09 -0.39
N TRP A 61 0.57 -5.15 -1.31
CA TRP A 61 -0.15 -3.87 -1.34
C TRP A 61 -1.65 -4.06 -1.51
N ILE A 62 -2.06 -4.76 -2.58
CA ILE A 62 -3.47 -5.00 -2.85
C ILE A 62 -4.07 -5.92 -1.78
N PHE A 63 -3.37 -6.98 -1.41
CA PHE A 63 -3.87 -8.01 -0.51
C PHE A 63 -4.20 -7.44 0.89
N ALA A 64 -3.39 -6.52 1.42
CA ALA A 64 -3.64 -5.87 2.70
C ALA A 64 -4.96 -5.07 2.70
N TRP A 65 -5.24 -4.29 1.64
CA TRP A 65 -6.49 -3.54 1.51
C TRP A 65 -7.69 -4.40 1.12
N THR A 66 -7.48 -5.56 0.53
CA THR A 66 -8.54 -6.54 0.33
C THR A 66 -9.04 -7.09 1.66
N GLN A 67 -8.15 -7.33 2.64
CA GLN A 67 -8.54 -7.86 3.94
C GLN A 67 -9.46 -6.92 4.72
N ASN A 68 -9.20 -5.60 4.70
CA ASN A 68 -10.04 -4.62 5.40
C ASN A 68 -11.23 -4.10 4.57
N ARG A 69 -11.42 -4.62 3.35
CA ARG A 69 -12.52 -4.31 2.43
C ARG A 69 -12.58 -2.87 1.91
N LEU A 70 -11.56 -2.03 2.15
CA LEU A 70 -11.51 -0.67 1.63
C LEU A 70 -11.13 -0.62 0.13
N MET A 71 -10.33 -1.57 -0.34
CA MET A 71 -9.89 -1.66 -1.74
C MET A 71 -9.20 -0.40 -2.28
N LEU A 72 -8.57 0.41 -1.42
CA LEU A 72 -7.93 1.68 -1.75
C LEU A 72 -7.04 1.67 -3.01
N PRO A 73 -6.30 0.60 -3.35
CA PRO A 73 -5.47 0.59 -4.56
C PRO A 73 -6.23 0.53 -5.89
N ALA A 74 -7.54 0.32 -5.87
CA ALA A 74 -8.34 -0.02 -7.06
C ALA A 74 -9.33 1.07 -7.48
N TRP A 75 -9.40 2.18 -6.74
CA TRP A 75 -10.22 3.35 -7.04
C TRP A 75 -9.45 4.63 -6.73
#